data_AF-A0A9Q3Q2I5-F1
#
_entry.id   AF-A0A9Q3Q2I5-F1
#
_cell.length_a   1.000
_cell.length_b   1.000
_cell.length_c   1.000
_cell.angle_alpha   90.00
_cell.angle_beta   90.00
_cell.angle_gamma   90.00
#
_symmetry.space_group_name_H-M   'P 1'
#
loop_
_entity.id
_entity.type
_entity.pdbx_description
1 polymer ?
#
loop_
_entity_poly.entity_id
_entity_poly.type
_entity_poly.pdbx_seq_one_letter_code
_entity_poly.pdbx_strand_id
1 'polypeptide(L)'
;MVERGYKQLQEALVKMSRENEGKLKKYPPLATFSDRISTKRTTVFLSFELQFGQLPVLPIDIGTKKVLVVEWPKISTTQELLEARDEILEGK
;
A
#
# COMPACT_ATOMS: atom_id res chain seq x y z
N MET A 1 -5.92 21.62 -4.66
CA MET A 1 -4.90 20.89 -3.89
C MET A 1 -4.02 20.04 -4.82
N VAL A 2 -3.47 20.64 -5.87
CA VAL A 2 -2.59 19.94 -6.84
C VAL A 2 -1.14 20.14 -6.44
N GLU A 3 -0.75 21.39 -6.15
CA GLU A 3 0.65 21.73 -5.84
C GLU A 3 1.19 21.05 -4.57
N ARG A 4 0.37 20.93 -3.52
CA ARG A 4 0.79 20.33 -2.26
C ARG A 4 1.14 18.85 -2.38
N GLY A 5 0.43 18.09 -3.22
CA GLY A 5 0.71 16.68 -3.50
C GLY A 5 1.84 16.47 -4.50
N TYR A 6 1.98 17.42 -5.42
CA TYR A 6 3.00 17.39 -6.46
C TYR A 6 4.43 17.51 -5.91
N LYS A 7 4.62 18.33 -4.86
CA LYS A 7 5.91 18.48 -4.19
C LYS A 7 6.48 17.15 -3.67
N GLN A 8 5.69 16.35 -2.95
CA GLN A 8 6.20 15.07 -2.42
C GLN A 8 6.50 14.07 -3.55
N LEU A 9 5.71 14.09 -4.61
CA LEU A 9 5.93 13.22 -5.77
C LEU A 9 7.21 13.60 -6.51
N GLN A 10 7.50 14.90 -6.68
CA GLN A 10 8.76 15.38 -7.23
C GLN A 10 9.95 14.99 -6.35
N GLU A 11 9.86 15.19 -5.03
CA GLU A 11 10.91 14.81 -4.08
C GLU A 11 11.19 13.29 -4.13
N ALA A 12 10.14 12.46 -4.19
CA ALA A 12 10.28 11.02 -4.35
C ALA A 12 10.96 10.63 -5.67
N LEU A 13 10.56 11.25 -6.78
CA LEU A 13 11.18 11.00 -8.09
C LEU A 13 12.66 11.40 -8.13
N VAL A 14 13.02 12.55 -7.55
CA VAL A 14 14.41 12.99 -7.46
C VAL A 14 15.23 12.01 -6.63
N LYS A 15 14.69 11.54 -5.49
CA LYS A 15 15.36 10.55 -4.65
C LYS A 15 15.61 9.23 -5.39
N MET A 16 14.57 8.66 -6.01
CA MET A 16 14.70 7.41 -6.78
C MET A 16 15.67 7.53 -7.96
N SER A 17 15.72 8.72 -8.58
CA SER A 17 16.61 8.99 -9.71
C SER A 17 18.09 9.05 -9.30
N ARG A 18 18.38 9.59 -8.11
CA ARG A 18 19.76 9.65 -7.56
C ARG A 18 20.31 8.27 -7.19
N GLU A 19 19.45 7.36 -6.75
CA GLU A 19 19.87 6.04 -6.28
C GLU A 19 20.10 5.04 -7.44
N ASN A 20 19.59 5.32 -8.64
CA ASN A 20 19.59 4.37 -9.75
C ASN A 20 19.53 5.10 -11.10
N GLU A 21 20.71 5.51 -11.58
CA GLU A 21 20.90 6.11 -12.89
C GLU A 21 20.61 5.08 -13.99
N GLY A 22 19.57 5.30 -14.81
CA GLY A 22 19.23 4.43 -15.95
C GLY A 22 17.78 3.92 -16.00
N LYS A 23 16.97 4.09 -14.95
CA LYS A 23 15.55 3.66 -14.94
C LYS A 23 14.56 4.81 -14.85
N LEU A 24 14.95 6.04 -15.23
CA LEU A 24 14.12 7.25 -15.17
C LEU A 24 12.72 7.07 -15.77
N LYS A 25 12.59 6.35 -16.88
CA LYS A 25 11.28 6.11 -17.52
C LYS A 25 10.33 5.21 -16.70
N LYS A 26 10.86 4.41 -15.78
CA LYS A 26 10.08 3.49 -14.93
C LYS A 26 9.58 4.16 -13.65
N TYR A 27 10.23 5.23 -13.18
CA TYR A 27 9.89 5.87 -11.91
C TYR A 27 8.55 6.63 -11.90
N PRO A 28 8.12 7.37 -12.95
CA PRO A 28 6.87 8.11 -12.89
C PRO A 28 5.62 7.22 -12.69
N PRO A 29 5.47 6.09 -13.43
CA PRO A 29 4.37 5.15 -13.16
C PRO A 29 4.44 4.56 -11.75
N LEU A 30 5.64 4.18 -11.28
CA LEU A 30 5.83 3.62 -9.95
C LEU A 30 5.49 4.62 -8.84
N ALA A 31 6.02 5.84 -8.91
CA ALA A 31 5.78 6.90 -7.94
C ALA A 31 4.30 7.26 -7.84
N THR A 32 3.62 7.33 -8.99
CA THR A 32 2.20 7.65 -9.06
C THR A 32 1.35 6.52 -8.49
N PHE A 33 1.72 5.27 -8.78
CA PHE A 33 1.05 4.11 -8.19
C PHE A 33 1.26 4.06 -6.67
N SER A 34 2.49 4.22 -6.19
CA SER A 34 2.82 4.30 -4.77
C SER A 34 2.05 5.40 -4.04
N ASP A 35 1.89 6.59 -4.65
CA ASP A 35 1.10 7.68 -4.06
C ASP A 35 -0.39 7.32 -3.91
N ARG A 36 -0.94 6.56 -4.87
CA ARG A 36 -2.35 6.14 -4.84
C ARG A 36 -2.64 5.09 -3.78
N ILE A 37 -1.71 4.17 -3.57
CA ILE A 37 -1.84 3.09 -2.57
C ILE A 37 -1.34 3.49 -1.17
N SER A 38 -0.82 4.70 -1.01
CA SER A 38 -0.38 5.22 0.29
C SER A 38 -1.51 5.97 1.01
N THR A 39 -1.62 5.75 2.32
CA THR A 39 -2.57 6.47 3.17
C THR A 39 -2.23 7.96 3.25
N LYS A 40 -3.21 8.83 2.97
CA LYS A 40 -3.05 10.28 3.16
C LYS A 40 -3.39 10.64 4.60
N ARG A 41 -2.47 11.31 5.31
CA ARG A 41 -2.64 11.71 6.73
C ARG A 41 -3.92 12.51 7.01
N THR A 42 -4.39 13.29 6.03
CA THR A 42 -5.58 14.15 6.17
C THR A 42 -6.89 13.39 6.15
N THR A 43 -6.98 12.30 5.38
CA THR A 43 -8.21 11.55 5.17
C THR A 43 -8.18 10.17 5.82
N VAL A 44 -7.00 9.66 6.21
CA VAL A 44 -6.79 8.31 6.75
C VAL A 44 -7.12 7.18 5.75
N PHE A 45 -7.76 7.50 4.62
CA PHE A 45 -8.00 6.61 3.49
C PHE A 45 -6.89 6.68 2.42
N LEU A 46 -6.83 5.64 1.60
CA LEU A 46 -5.98 5.60 0.40
C LEU A 46 -6.61 6.43 -0.72
N SER A 47 -5.79 7.09 -1.54
CA SER A 47 -6.34 7.81 -2.71
C SER A 47 -7.04 6.85 -3.68
N PHE A 48 -6.55 5.61 -3.79
CA PHE A 48 -7.18 4.54 -4.56
C PHE A 48 -8.57 4.18 -4.00
N GLU A 49 -8.69 4.02 -2.69
CA GLU A 49 -9.94 3.68 -2.02
C GLU A 49 -11.00 4.77 -2.22
N LEU A 50 -10.61 6.03 -2.09
CA LEU A 50 -11.50 7.16 -2.36
C LEU A 50 -11.96 7.22 -3.82
N GLN A 51 -11.13 6.76 -4.76
CA GLN A 51 -11.45 6.81 -6.19
C GLN A 51 -12.32 5.63 -6.63
N PHE A 52 -12.11 4.44 -6.08
CA PHE A 52 -12.72 3.20 -6.57
C PHE A 52 -13.68 2.53 -5.58
N GLY A 53 -13.76 3.02 -4.34
CA GLY A 53 -14.60 2.44 -3.29
C GLY A 53 -14.16 1.04 -2.83
N GLN A 54 -12.93 0.65 -3.14
CA GLN A 54 -12.36 -0.66 -2.80
C GLN A 54 -10.86 -0.54 -2.51
N LEU A 55 -10.32 -1.48 -1.75
CA LEU A 55 -8.88 -1.56 -1.49
C LEU A 55 -8.13 -2.08 -2.73
N PRO A 56 -6.92 -1.57 -3.01
CA PRO A 56 -6.10 -2.10 -4.10
C PRO A 56 -5.64 -3.52 -3.77
N VAL A 57 -5.75 -4.44 -4.72
CA VAL A 57 -5.16 -5.79 -4.62
C VAL A 57 -3.80 -5.77 -5.30
N LEU A 58 -2.73 -5.94 -4.53
CA LEU A 58 -1.36 -5.98 -5.02
C LEU A 58 -0.99 -7.43 -5.38
N PRO A 59 -0.06 -7.65 -6.33
CA PRO A 59 0.42 -9.00 -6.63
C PRO A 59 0.99 -9.75 -5.43
N ILE A 60 1.56 -9.03 -4.45
CA ILE A 60 2.01 -9.62 -3.17
C ILE A 60 0.84 -10.11 -2.32
N ASP A 61 -0.34 -9.49 -2.42
CA ASP A 61 -1.56 -9.93 -1.71
C ASP A 61 -2.14 -11.22 -2.30
N ILE A 62 -1.71 -11.61 -3.51
CA ILE A 62 -2.12 -12.84 -4.19
C ILE A 62 -1.17 -13.99 -3.82
N GLY A 63 0.14 -13.72 -3.72
CA GLY A 63 1.15 -14.74 -3.43
C GLY A 63 1.36 -15.03 -1.94
N THR A 64 1.16 -14.03 -1.09
CA THR A 64 1.11 -14.19 0.36
C THR A 64 -0.36 -14.27 0.71
N LYS A 65 -0.85 -15.33 1.37
CA LYS A 65 -2.22 -15.36 1.92
C LYS A 65 -2.38 -14.10 2.79
N LYS A 66 -3.00 -13.06 2.22
CA LYS A 66 -3.70 -11.98 2.90
C LYS A 66 -3.16 -11.66 4.30
N VAL A 67 -1.97 -11.03 4.40
CA VAL A 67 -1.45 -10.53 5.68
C VAL A 67 -2.45 -9.59 6.39
N LEU A 68 -3.34 -8.97 5.61
CA LEU A 68 -4.34 -8.02 6.06
C LEU A 68 -5.79 -8.51 5.98
N VAL A 69 -6.05 -9.69 5.41
CA VAL A 69 -7.42 -10.20 5.27
C VAL A 69 -7.50 -11.52 6.00
N VAL A 70 -7.53 -11.40 7.33
CA VAL A 70 -8.07 -12.46 8.16
C VAL A 70 -9.56 -12.57 7.86
N GLU A 71 -10.12 -13.78 7.82
CA GLU A 71 -11.56 -13.97 7.63
C GLU A 71 -12.33 -13.45 8.85
N TRP A 72 -12.63 -12.15 8.85
CA TRP A 72 -13.36 -11.43 9.91
C TRP A 72 -14.64 -12.12 10.41
N PRO A 73 -15.43 -12.85 9.60
CA PRO A 73 -16.60 -13.57 10.10
C PRO A 73 -16.30 -14.70 11.09
N LYS A 74 -15.03 -15.14 11.22
CA LYS A 74 -14.60 -16.24 12.09
C LYS A 74 -13.89 -15.79 13.36
N ILE A 75 -13.66 -14.49 13.54
CA ILE A 75 -12.95 -13.95 14.70
C ILE A 75 -13.92 -13.20 15.59
N SER A 76 -14.06 -13.71 16.81
CA SER A 76 -14.97 -13.19 17.82
C SER A 76 -14.21 -12.56 19.00
N THR A 77 -12.94 -12.93 19.19
CA THR A 77 -12.12 -12.48 20.32
C THR A 77 -10.76 -11.95 19.88
N THR A 78 -10.16 -11.09 20.71
CA THR A 78 -8.81 -10.55 20.47
C THR A 78 -7.74 -11.64 20.45
N GLN A 79 -7.94 -12.73 21.20
CA GLN A 79 -7.02 -13.86 21.23
C GLN A 79 -7.01 -14.60 19.88
N GLU A 80 -8.19 -14.92 19.32
CA GLU A 80 -8.32 -15.53 17.99
C GLU A 80 -7.68 -14.68 16.89
N LEU A 81 -7.74 -13.36 17.03
CA LEU A 81 -7.08 -12.43 16.10
C LEU A 81 -5.56 -12.54 16.16
N LEU A 82 -4.99 -12.68 17.36
CA LEU A 82 -3.54 -12.82 17.54
C LEU A 82 -3.07 -14.17 16.99
N GLU A 83 -3.78 -15.26 17.30
CA GLU A 83 -3.46 -16.61 16.80
C GLU A 83 -3.49 -16.67 15.27
N ALA A 84 -4.53 -16.14 14.63
CA ALA A 84 -4.61 -16.09 13.17
C ALA A 84 -3.49 -15.25 12.54
N ARG A 85 -3.00 -14.24 13.27
CA ARG A 85 -1.90 -13.38 12.82
C ARG A 85 -0.55 -14.09 12.92
N ASP A 86 -0.36 -14.88 13.96
CA ASP A 86 0.86 -15.67 14.16
C ASP A 86 0.99 -16.77 13.09
N GLU A 87 -0.11 -17.45 12.73
CA GLU A 87 -0.13 -18.46 11.66
C GLU A 87 0.26 -17.89 10.28
N ILE A 88 -0.23 -16.69 9.98
CA ILE A 88 0.12 -15.95 8.75
C ILE A 88 1.62 -15.62 8.72
N LEU A 89 2.19 -15.21 9.85
CA LEU A 89 3.60 -14.86 9.96
C LEU A 89 4.53 -16.09 9.90
N GLU A 90 4.06 -17.26 10.36
CA GLU A 90 4.75 -18.53 10.17
C GLU A 90 4.67 -19.08 8.73
N GLY A 91 3.82 -18.49 7.88
CA GLY A 91 3.66 -18.89 6.48
C GLY A 91 2.85 -20.18 6.29
N LYS A 92 1.94 -20.50 7.20
CA LYS A 92 1.03 -21.66 7.12
C LYS A 92 -0.26 -21.37 6.32
#